data_AF-A0A6L8HGN4-F1
#
_entry.id   AF-A0A6L8HGN4-F1
#
_cell.length_a   1.000
_cell.length_b   1.000
_cell.length_c   1.000
_cell.angle_alpha   90.00
_cell.angle_beta   90.00
_cell.angle_gamma   90.00
#
_symmetry.space_group_name_H-M   'P 1'
#
loop_
_entity.id
_entity.type
_entity.pdbx_description
1 polymer ?
#
loop_
_entity_poly.entity_id
_entity_poly.type
_entity_poly.pdbx_seq_one_letter_code
_entity_poly.pdbx_strand_id
1 'polypeptide(L)' 'MKPIANPPNPIETHHRELLEPAPNVATQVFEEKTGAILSRNDSPDLPFRWSVNPYRGCFHACAYCYARPSHQ' A
#
# COMPACT_ATOMS: atom_id res chain seq x y z
N MET A 1 -7.75 -9.74 26.72
CA MET A 1 -8.99 -10.01 25.97
C MET A 1 -8.70 -9.76 24.50
N LYS A 2 -8.90 -10.75 23.62
CA LYS A 2 -8.56 -10.64 22.18
C LYS A 2 -9.71 -9.90 21.47
N PRO A 3 -9.47 -8.81 20.72
CA PRO A 3 -10.55 -8.12 20.02
C PRO A 3 -11.21 -9.08 19.03
N ILE A 4 -12.53 -9.22 19.13
CA ILE A 4 -13.39 -10.08 18.28
C ILE A 4 -13.85 -9.36 17.00
N ALA A 5 -13.50 -8.09 16.83
CA ALA A 5 -13.80 -7.29 15.65
C ALA A 5 -12.51 -6.65 15.13
N ASN A 6 -12.32 -6.70 13.82
CA ASN A 6 -11.20 -6.03 13.18
C ASN A 6 -11.45 -4.51 13.29
N PRO A 7 -10.52 -3.73 13.87
CA PRO A 7 -10.70 -2.29 13.91
C PRO A 7 -10.78 -1.75 12.46
N PRO A 8 -11.57 -0.69 12.22
CA PRO A 8 -11.75 -0.12 10.88
C PRO A 8 -10.42 0.29 10.21
N ASN A 9 -9.39 0.58 11.00
CA ASN A 9 -8.04 0.72 10.51
C ASN A 9 -7.02 0.05 11.46
N PRO A 10 -5.89 -0.45 10.93
CA PRO A 10 -4.89 -1.20 11.71
C PRO A 10 -3.86 -0.34 12.47
N ILE A 11 -3.91 0.99 12.36
CA ILE A 11 -2.91 1.93 12.87
C ILE A 11 -3.46 2.80 14.01
N GLU A 12 -4.75 3.15 13.98
CA GLU A 12 -5.43 3.96 14.98
C GLU A 12 -6.48 3.12 15.71
N THR A 13 -6.28 2.99 17.02
CA THR A 13 -7.18 2.26 17.92
C THR A 13 -8.41 3.08 18.32
N HIS A 14 -8.48 4.35 17.93
CA HIS A 14 -9.51 5.29 18.37
C HIS A 14 -10.36 5.71 17.18
N HIS A 15 -11.65 5.40 17.25
CA HIS A 15 -12.65 6.03 16.40
C HIS A 15 -12.90 7.45 16.93
N ARG A 16 -12.70 8.47 16.10
CA ARG A 16 -13.07 9.85 16.42
C ARG A 16 -14.39 10.16 15.73
N GLU A 17 -15.39 10.51 16.51
CA GLU A 17 -16.61 11.12 15.98
C GLU A 17 -16.27 12.53 15.52
N LEU A 18 -16.67 12.85 14.29
CA LEU A 18 -16.53 14.21 13.75
C LEU A 18 -17.62 15.10 14.36
N LEU A 19 -17.25 16.31 14.79
CA LEU A 19 -18.23 17.30 15.29
C LEU A 19 -19.18 17.79 14.18
N GLU A 20 -18.73 17.71 12.93
CA GLU A 20 -19.48 18.11 11.75
C GLU A 20 -19.40 17.00 10.69
N PRO A 21 -20.38 16.90 9.77
CA PRO A 21 -20.29 15.94 8.67
C PRO A 21 -18.99 16.13 7.89
N ALA A 22 -18.38 15.01 7.46
CA ALA A 22 -17.19 15.09 6.61
C ALA A 22 -17.53 15.95 5.37
N PRO A 23 -16.65 16.90 4.99
CA PRO A 23 -16.90 17.72 3.82
C PRO A 23 -16.99 16.82 2.59
N ASN A 24 -17.87 17.16 1.65
CA ASN A 24 -17.90 16.52 0.34
C ASN A 24 -16.62 16.88 -0.42
N VAL A 25 -15.61 16.03 -0.32
CA VAL A 25 -14.38 16.15 -1.11
C VAL A 25 -14.64 15.61 -2.50
N ALA A 26 -14.42 16.44 -3.52
CA ALA A 26 -14.43 15.97 -4.89
C ALA A 26 -13.25 15.02 -5.12
N THR A 27 -13.48 13.91 -5.85
CA THR A 27 -12.40 13.02 -6.27
C THR A 27 -11.39 13.80 -7.11
N GLN A 28 -10.14 13.80 -6.66
CA GLN A 28 -9.04 14.42 -7.38
C GLN A 28 -8.23 13.33 -8.08
N VAL A 29 -8.03 13.49 -9.39
CA VAL A 29 -7.17 12.62 -10.19
C VAL A 29 -5.88 13.38 -10.46
N PHE A 30 -4.75 12.76 -10.12
CA PHE A 30 -3.43 13.32 -10.33
C PHE A 30 -2.71 12.50 -11.40
N GLU A 31 -2.10 13.18 -12.36
CA GLU A 31 -1.16 12.54 -13.27
C GLU A 31 0.15 12.28 -12.53
N GLU A 32 0.61 11.03 -12.58
CA GLU A 32 1.82 10.59 -11.92
C GLU A 32 2.83 10.12 -12.97
N LYS A 33 4.08 10.56 -12.85
CA LYS A 33 5.18 10.00 -13.65
C LYS A 33 5.64 8.69 -13.00
N THR A 34 4.98 7.60 -13.33
CA THR A 34 5.37 6.27 -12.86
C THR A 34 6.55 5.73 -13.66
N GLY A 35 7.45 5.01 -13.02
CA GLY A 35 8.41 4.16 -13.74
C GLY A 35 7.74 2.89 -14.26
N ALA A 36 8.56 1.90 -14.62
CA ALA A 36 8.06 0.65 -15.18
C ALA A 36 7.38 -0.22 -14.11
N ILE A 37 6.18 -0.71 -14.42
CA ILE A 37 5.46 -1.70 -13.60
C ILE A 37 6.13 -3.09 -13.62
N LEU A 38 6.92 -3.36 -14.66
CA LEU A 38 7.64 -4.62 -14.82
C LEU A 38 9.11 -4.45 -14.45
N SER A 39 9.57 -5.28 -13.52
CA SER A 39 10.98 -5.42 -13.18
C SER A 39 11.54 -6.67 -13.86
N ARG A 40 12.73 -6.53 -14.46
CA ARG A 40 13.45 -7.67 -15.04
C ARG A 40 14.39 -8.28 -14.02
N ASN A 41 14.42 -9.61 -13.97
CA ASN A 41 15.41 -10.38 -13.25
C ASN A 41 16.26 -11.21 -14.23
N ASP A 42 17.54 -11.34 -13.91
CA ASP A 42 18.54 -12.15 -14.62
C ASP A 42 19.23 -13.19 -13.72
N SER A 43 18.80 -13.32 -12.45
CA SER A 43 19.29 -14.36 -11.56
C SER A 43 19.07 -15.76 -12.17
N PRO A 44 20.09 -16.63 -12.15
CA PRO A 44 19.98 -18.01 -12.60
C PRO A 44 19.13 -18.89 -11.66
N ASP A 45 18.89 -18.43 -10.44
CA ASP A 45 18.21 -19.19 -9.39
C ASP A 45 16.69 -18.99 -9.40
N LEU A 46 16.19 -18.01 -10.16
CA LEU A 46 14.77 -17.70 -10.24
C LEU A 46 14.20 -18.17 -11.59
N PRO A 47 13.09 -18.93 -11.61
CA PRO A 47 12.53 -19.49 -12.84
C PRO A 47 11.75 -18.48 -13.69
N PHE A 48 11.78 -17.18 -13.32
CA PHE A 48 11.05 -16.13 -14.02
C PHE A 48 11.96 -14.95 -14.41
N ARG A 49 11.61 -14.31 -15.53
CA ARG A 49 12.32 -13.14 -16.06
C ARG A 49 11.71 -11.81 -15.66
N TRP A 50 10.40 -11.78 -15.45
CA TRP A 50 9.65 -10.56 -15.18
C TRP A 50 8.88 -10.70 -13.87
N SER A 51 8.92 -9.66 -13.05
CA SER A 51 8.05 -9.50 -11.89
C SER A 51 7.24 -8.22 -12.04
N VAL A 52 6.07 -8.19 -11.41
CA VAL A 52 5.21 -7.01 -11.33
C VAL A 52 5.50 -6.33 -10.01
N ASN A 53 5.93 -5.07 -10.04
CA ASN A 53 6.08 -4.24 -8.86
C ASN A 53 5.15 -3.03 -8.96
N PRO A 54 4.03 -2.99 -8.22
CA PRO A 54 3.17 -1.82 -8.20
C PRO A 54 3.95 -0.63 -7.64
N TYR A 55 4.05 0.44 -8.44
CA TYR A 55 4.91 1.59 -8.18
C TYR A 55 4.49 2.40 -6.94
N ARG A 56 3.19 2.36 -6.60
CA ARG A 56 2.63 2.87 -5.33
C ARG A 56 2.48 1.69 -4.38
N GLY A 57 3.06 1.85 -3.20
CA GLY A 57 3.30 0.79 -2.24
C GLY A 57 2.16 -0.20 -2.05
N CYS A 58 2.54 -1.44 -1.83
CA CYS A 58 1.63 -2.50 -1.44
C CYS A 58 1.08 -2.24 -0.03
N PHE A 59 -0.25 -2.15 0.12
CA PHE A 59 -0.95 -1.96 1.42
C PHE A 59 -0.68 -3.06 2.44
N HIS A 60 -0.10 -4.19 2.03
CA HIS A 60 0.17 -5.32 2.92
C HIS A 60 1.28 -5.06 3.94
N ALA A 61 2.11 -4.02 3.76
CA ALA A 61 3.12 -3.56 4.73
C ALA A 61 3.97 -4.68 5.38
N CYS A 62 4.29 -5.74 4.63
CA CYS A 62 4.93 -6.92 5.19
C CYS A 62 6.32 -6.60 5.74
N ALA A 63 6.62 -7.08 6.96
CA ALA A 63 7.90 -6.82 7.62
C ALA A 63 9.12 -7.37 6.84
N TYR A 64 8.91 -8.42 6.04
CA TYR A 64 9.93 -9.05 5.21
C TYR A 64 9.99 -8.49 3.78
N CYS A 65 9.21 -7.45 3.46
CA CYS A 65 9.17 -6.92 2.11
C CYS A 65 10.47 -6.16 1.78
N TYR A 66 11.23 -6.66 0.81
CA TYR A 66 12.42 -5.99 0.29
C TYR A 66 12.12 -4.54 -0.20
N ALA A 67 10.93 -4.29 -0.75
CA ALA A 67 10.53 -2.97 -1.25
C ALA A 67 10.15 -1.97 -0.13
N ARG A 68 10.14 -2.38 1.15
CA ARG A 68 9.71 -1.56 2.28
C ARG A 68 10.47 -0.23 2.45
N PRO A 69 11.81 -0.16 2.28
CA PRO A 69 12.55 1.11 2.44
C PRO A 69 12.26 2.13 1.33
N SER A 70 11.77 1.67 0.18
CA SER A 70 11.56 2.48 -1.03
C SER A 70 10.09 2.62 -1.44
N HIS A 71 9.15 2.11 -0.65
CA HIS A 71 7.72 2.30 -0.90
C HIS A 71 7.37 3.79 -0.82
N GLN A 72 6.68 4.31 -1.84
CA GLN A 72 5.92 5.55 -1.81
C GLN A 72 4.42 5.27 -1.72
#